data_AF-A0A426YN71-F1
#
_entry.id   AF-A0A426YN71-F1
#
_cell.length_a   1.000
_cell.length_b   1.000
_cell.length_c   1.000
_cell.angle_alpha   90.00
_cell.angle_beta   90.00
_cell.angle_gamma   90.00
#
_symmetry.space_group_name_H-M   'P 1'
#
loop_
_entity.id
_entity.type
_entity.pdbx_description
1 polymer ?
#
loop_
_entity_poly.entity_id
_entity_poly.type
_entity_poly.pdbx_seq_one_letter_code
_entity_poly.pdbx_strand_id
1 'polypeptide(L)'
;MDRLQQDVQFTIGQSSKVAVAFWYPPDGNPWSKSQHYSASCNWLTMEVASVPGGPSVSRVSSSGSWDAVTAFALLLSVVAFCLTVFIGYWVSKTKAVPFTPIDHL
;
A
#
# COMPACT_ATOMS: atom_id res chain seq x y z
N MET A 1 -26.58 -3.24 7.33
CA MET A 1 -25.28 -2.57 7.10
C MET A 1 -24.81 -2.00 8.42
N ASP A 2 -23.90 -2.72 9.07
CA ASP A 2 -23.44 -2.47 10.43
C ASP A 2 -22.36 -1.37 10.43
N ARG A 3 -22.80 -0.11 10.46
CA ARG A 3 -21.90 1.08 10.47
C ARG A 3 -21.17 1.29 11.82
N LEU A 4 -21.29 0.36 12.76
CA LEU A 4 -20.75 0.46 14.12
C LEU A 4 -19.80 -0.68 14.50
N GLN A 5 -19.49 -1.60 13.58
CA GLN A 5 -18.55 -2.67 13.89
C GLN A 5 -17.12 -2.16 13.69
N GLN A 6 -16.64 -1.44 14.70
CA GLN A 6 -15.24 -1.05 14.79
C GLN A 6 -14.43 -2.26 15.23
N ASP A 7 -13.37 -2.57 14.48
CA ASP A 7 -12.42 -3.60 14.88
C ASP A 7 -11.77 -3.27 16.23
N VAL A 8 -11.19 -4.29 16.86
CA VAL A 8 -10.49 -4.13 18.14
C VAL A 8 -9.45 -3.00 18.07
N GLN A 9 -9.51 -2.06 19.00
CA GLN A 9 -8.55 -0.97 19.11
C GLN A 9 -7.58 -1.24 20.26
N PHE A 10 -6.29 -1.01 19.99
CA PHE A 10 -5.24 -1.09 21.00
C PHE A 10 -4.75 0.32 21.34
N THR A 11 -4.65 0.62 22.63
CA THR A 11 -4.13 1.90 23.13
C THR A 11 -2.68 1.73 23.58
N ILE A 12 -1.82 2.66 23.17
CA ILE A 12 -0.42 2.71 23.63
C ILE A 12 -0.37 2.91 25.15
N GLY A 13 0.49 2.17 25.84
CA GLY A 13 0.62 2.17 27.29
C GLY A 13 -0.46 1.38 28.02
N GLN A 14 -1.36 0.69 27.30
CA GLN A 14 -2.37 -0.18 27.89
C GLN A 14 -2.10 -1.66 27.58
N SER A 15 -2.46 -2.51 28.54
CA SER A 15 -2.50 -3.95 28.36
C SER A 15 -3.80 -4.39 27.70
N SER A 16 -3.70 -5.31 26.73
CA SER A 16 -4.82 -5.92 26.02
C SER A 16 -4.69 -7.44 26.02
N LYS A 17 -5.78 -8.15 25.72
CA LYS A 17 -5.80 -9.61 25.60
C LYS A 17 -5.78 -10.02 24.13
N VAL A 18 -4.87 -10.92 23.78
CA VAL A 18 -4.71 -11.42 22.41
C VAL A 18 -4.62 -12.93 22.43
N ALA A 19 -5.23 -13.58 21.43
CA ALA A 19 -5.01 -14.98 21.11
C ALA A 19 -4.50 -15.06 19.68
N VAL A 20 -3.63 -16.01 19.39
CA VAL A 20 -2.99 -16.17 18.08
C VAL A 20 -3.30 -17.55 17.52
N ALA A 21 -3.42 -17.62 16.20
CA ALA A 21 -3.55 -18.88 15.48
C ALA A 21 -2.59 -18.89 14.30
N PHE A 22 -2.00 -20.05 14.04
CA PHE A 22 -1.04 -20.29 12.99
C PHE A 22 -1.57 -21.41 12.08
N TRP A 23 -1.73 -21.10 10.79
CA TRP A 23 -2.12 -22.06 9.77
C TRP A 23 -0.89 -22.55 9.03
N TYR A 24 -0.74 -23.86 8.86
CA TYR A 24 0.38 -24.42 8.11
C TYR A 24 -0.03 -25.69 7.34
N PRO A 25 0.52 -25.89 6.13
CA PRO A 25 0.37 -27.15 5.44
C PRO A 25 1.33 -28.20 6.05
N PRO A 26 0.83 -29.34 6.54
CA PRO A 26 1.69 -30.46 6.89
C PRO A 26 2.20 -31.17 5.63
N ASP A 27 3.39 -31.75 5.73
CA ASP A 27 3.91 -32.76 4.79
C ASP A 27 4.03 -32.31 3.32
N GLY A 28 4.23 -31.01 3.07
CA GLY A 28 4.40 -30.47 1.71
C GLY A 28 3.10 -30.41 0.88
N ASN A 29 1.94 -30.61 1.50
CA ASN A 29 0.65 -30.53 0.83
C ASN A 29 0.26 -29.08 0.45
N PRO A 30 -0.53 -28.89 -0.62
CA PRO A 30 -1.05 -27.57 -0.97
C PRO A 30 -1.99 -27.03 0.11
N TRP A 31 -2.02 -25.70 0.27
CA TRP A 31 -2.82 -25.03 1.29
C TRP A 31 -4.33 -25.20 1.02
N SER A 32 -5.10 -25.63 2.03
CA SER A 32 -6.56 -25.71 1.97
C SER A 32 -7.19 -24.79 3.02
N LYS A 33 -8.25 -24.07 2.63
CA LYS A 33 -8.90 -23.02 3.43
C LYS A 33 -9.42 -23.50 4.79
N SER A 34 -9.64 -24.80 4.96
CA SER A 34 -10.17 -25.42 6.18
C SER A 34 -9.16 -26.30 6.91
N GLN A 35 -7.90 -26.34 6.48
CA GLN A 35 -6.92 -27.28 7.01
C GLN A 35 -6.00 -26.65 8.06
N HIS A 36 -5.68 -27.48 9.05
CA HIS A 36 -4.60 -27.40 10.04
C HIS A 36 -4.21 -26.00 10.52
N TYR A 37 -4.69 -25.69 11.71
CA TYR A 37 -4.22 -24.55 12.49
C TYR A 37 -3.81 -25.00 13.89
N SER A 38 -2.80 -24.35 14.44
CA SER A 38 -2.50 -24.37 15.87
C SER A 38 -2.92 -23.03 16.45
N ALA A 39 -3.87 -23.03 17.37
CA ALA A 39 -4.27 -21.82 18.09
C ALA A 39 -3.78 -21.86 19.53
N SER A 40 -3.42 -20.69 20.06
CA SER A 40 -3.30 -20.52 21.50
C SER A 40 -4.68 -20.73 22.13
N CYS A 41 -4.76 -21.68 23.06
CA CYS A 41 -5.99 -21.91 23.83
C CYS A 41 -6.20 -20.87 24.94
N ASN A 42 -5.20 -20.01 25.18
CA ASN A 42 -5.22 -19.04 26.27
C ASN A 42 -5.09 -17.61 25.73
N TRP A 43 -5.75 -16.70 26.43
CA TRP A 43 -5.57 -15.26 26.23
C TRP A 43 -4.22 -14.81 26.79
N LEU A 44 -3.36 -14.31 25.92
CA LEU A 44 -2.07 -13.74 26.26
C LEU A 44 -2.25 -12.25 26.56
N THR A 45 -1.59 -11.76 27.61
CA THR A 45 -1.51 -10.31 27.87
C THR A 45 -0.47 -9.71 26.91
N MET A 46 -0.90 -8.75 26.11
CA MET A 46 -0.06 -7.94 25.23
C MET A 46 -0.09 -6.50 25.72
N GLU A 47 1.06 -5.92 26.05
CA GLU A 47 1.18 -4.50 26.34
C GLU A 47 1.78 -3.79 25.13
N VAL A 48 1.09 -2.77 24.63
CA VAL A 48 1.66 -1.87 23.62
C VAL A 48 2.55 -0.90 24.38
N ALA A 49 3.79 -1.30 24.61
CA ALA A 49 4.73 -0.55 25.44
C ALA A 49 4.85 0.91 24.96
N SER A 50 4.56 1.86 25.86
CA SER A 50 4.96 3.25 25.71
C SER A 50 6.39 3.34 26.23
N VAL A 51 7.40 3.44 25.37
CA VAL A 51 8.77 3.66 25.84
C VAL A 51 8.87 5.14 26.25
N PRO A 52 9.15 5.48 27.53
CA PRO A 52 9.47 6.84 27.91
C PRO A 52 10.80 7.20 27.23
N GLY A 53 10.71 7.87 26.08
CA GLY A 53 11.86 8.14 25.20
C GLY A 53 12.10 7.11 24.08
N GLY A 54 11.11 6.34 23.60
CA GLY A 54 11.31 5.47 22.44
C GLY A 54 10.04 4.97 21.74
N PRO A 55 10.20 4.17 20.67
CA PRO A 55 10.82 4.69 19.47
C PRO A 55 9.91 5.82 18.96
N SER A 56 10.48 6.99 18.63
CA SER A 56 9.89 7.68 17.47
C SER A 56 9.77 6.58 16.41
N VAL A 57 8.63 6.44 15.70
CA VAL A 57 8.71 5.96 14.31
C VAL A 57 10.01 6.54 13.82
N SER A 58 10.97 5.70 13.45
CA SER A 58 12.22 6.19 12.92
C SER A 58 11.81 6.93 11.64
N ARG A 59 11.41 8.20 11.77
CA ARG A 59 12.15 9.26 11.13
C ARG A 59 13.56 8.98 11.60
N VAL A 60 14.19 8.03 10.91
CA VAL A 60 15.56 8.17 10.49
C VAL A 60 15.58 9.65 10.15
N SER A 61 16.20 10.45 10.99
CA SER A 61 16.81 11.68 10.56
C SER A 61 17.77 11.22 9.48
N SER A 62 17.21 10.97 8.29
CA SER A 62 17.92 10.71 7.08
C SER A 62 18.47 12.07 6.76
N SER A 63 19.61 12.36 7.34
CA SER A 63 20.55 13.27 6.76
C SER A 63 20.79 12.80 5.30
N GLY A 64 20.08 13.44 4.37
CA GLY A 64 20.44 13.53 2.95
C GLY A 64 19.82 12.55 1.94
N SER A 65 19.57 11.28 2.28
CA SER A 65 19.24 10.27 1.24
C SER A 65 17.80 10.34 0.72
N TRP A 66 16.82 10.43 1.62
CA TRP A 66 15.40 10.43 1.23
C TRP A 66 14.97 11.73 0.55
N ASP A 67 15.57 12.87 0.91
CA ASP A 67 15.31 14.17 0.26
C ASP A 67 15.76 14.17 -1.20
N ALA A 68 16.93 13.59 -1.50
CA ALA A 68 17.44 13.48 -2.86
C ALA A 68 16.52 12.59 -3.73
N VAL A 69 16.14 11.41 -3.24
CA VAL A 69 15.23 10.50 -3.95
C VAL A 69 13.88 11.18 -4.23
N THR A 70 13.35 11.92 -3.25
CA THR A 70 12.08 12.64 -3.40
C THR A 70 12.21 13.78 -4.42
N ALA A 71 13.32 14.52 -4.42
CA ALA A 71 13.59 15.56 -5.41
C ALA A 71 13.72 14.99 -6.84
N PHE A 72 14.43 13.87 -7.01
CA PHE A 72 14.51 13.19 -8.31
C PHE A 72 13.15 12.66 -8.77
N ALA A 73 12.34 12.09 -7.87
CA ALA A 73 10.99 11.63 -8.18
C ALA A 73 10.09 12.79 -8.65
N LEU A 74 10.19 13.96 -8.00
CA LEU A 74 9.48 15.17 -8.43
C LEU A 74 9.95 15.64 -9.81
N LEU A 75 11.26 15.69 -10.06
CA LEU A 75 11.80 16.08 -11.38
C LEU A 75 11.31 15.14 -12.48
N LEU A 76 11.39 13.82 -12.26
CA LEU A 76 10.91 12.82 -13.22
C LEU A 76 9.40 12.93 -13.47
N SER A 77 8.61 13.20 -12.41
CA SER A 77 7.16 13.42 -12.53
C SER A 77 6.83 14.63 -13.39
N VAL A 78 7.54 15.74 -13.20
CA VAL A 78 7.36 16.96 -14.01
C VAL A 78 7.73 16.71 -15.47
N VAL A 79 8.88 16.05 -15.72
CA VAL A 79 9.31 15.69 -17.08
C VAL A 79 8.28 14.78 -17.77
N ALA A 80 7.81 13.75 -17.06
CA ALA A 80 6.79 12.85 -17.57
C ALA A 80 5.52 13.62 -17.94
N PHE A 81 5.01 14.49 -17.05
CA PHE A 81 3.83 15.31 -17.30
C PHE A 81 3.99 16.21 -18.54
N CYS A 82 5.14 16.88 -18.69
CA CYS A 82 5.43 17.70 -19.87
C CYS A 82 5.44 16.89 -21.17
N LEU A 83 6.02 15.69 -21.16
CA LEU A 83 6.02 14.79 -22.32
C LEU A 83 4.61 14.34 -22.69
N THR A 84 3.76 14.01 -21.71
CA THR A 84 2.37 13.61 -21.97
C THR A 84 1.59 14.73 -22.65
N VAL A 85 1.72 15.97 -22.16
CA VAL A 85 1.07 17.15 -22.75
C VAL A 85 1.60 17.41 -24.17
N PHE A 86 2.92 17.32 -24.37
CA PHE A 86 3.54 17.53 -25.67
C PHE A 86 3.10 16.51 -26.71
N ILE A 87 3.11 15.21 -26.37
CA ILE A 87 2.66 14.14 -27.25
C ILE A 87 1.17 14.32 -27.56
N GLY A 88 0.34 14.62 -26.55
CA GLY A 88 -1.09 14.88 -26.75
C GLY A 88 -1.33 16.05 -27.70
N TYR A 89 -0.58 17.15 -27.55
CA TYR A 89 -0.64 18.30 -28.44
C TYR A 89 -0.17 17.97 -29.87
N TRP A 90 0.95 17.26 -30.01
CA TRP A 90 1.50 16.87 -31.31
C TRP A 90 0.54 15.95 -32.07
N VAL A 91 0.02 14.92 -31.41
CA VAL A 91 -0.99 14.03 -31.99
C VAL A 91 -2.24 14.81 -32.40
N SER A 92 -2.72 15.73 -31.56
CA SER A 92 -3.87 16.58 -31.91
C SER A 92 -3.60 17.43 -33.17
N LYS A 93 -2.39 17.97 -33.33
CA LYS A 93 -2.01 18.72 -34.53
C LYS A 93 -1.88 17.86 -35.79
N THR A 94 -1.51 16.59 -35.66
CA THR A 94 -1.39 15.68 -36.82
C THR A 94 -2.74 15.19 -37.37
N LYS A 95 -3.88 15.58 -36.77
CA LYS A 95 -5.23 15.15 -37.17
C LYS A 95 -5.81 15.89 -38.40
N ALA A 96 -4.98 16.22 -39.40
CA ALA A 96 -5.47 16.58 -40.72
C ALA A 96 -5.51 15.32 -41.60
N VAL A 97 -6.40 14.38 -41.28
CA VAL A 97 -6.69 13.27 -42.20
C VAL A 97 -7.74 13.79 -43.18
N PRO A 98 -7.42 13.93 -44.48
CA PRO A 98 -8.40 14.40 -45.46
C PRO A 98 -9.57 13.42 -45.51
N PHE A 99 -10.77 13.95 -45.31
CA PHE A 99 -12.01 13.20 -45.49
C PHE A 99 -12.07 12.72 -46.94
N THR A 100 -12.20 11.39 -47.13
CA THR A 100 -12.50 10.81 -48.44
C THR A 100 -13.98 10.44 -48.42
N PRO A 101 -14.87 11.20 -49.10
CA PRO A 101 -16.27 10.84 -49.19
C PRO A 101 -16.43 9.50 -49.91
N ILE A 102 -17.29 8.62 -49.39
CA ILE A 102 -17.72 7.42 -50.12
C ILE A 102 -18.87 7.86 -51.03
N ASP A 103 -18.52 8.33 -52.22
CA ASP A 103 -19.50 8.78 -53.23
C ASP A 103 -20.00 7.63 -54.12
N HIS A 104 -19.96 6.39 -53.63
CA HIS A 104 -20.35 5.22 -54.42
C HIS A 104 -20.79 4.04 -53.54
N LEU A 105 -22.03 4.13 -53.06
CA LEU A 105 -22.89 2.99 -52.71
C LEU A 105 -24.30 3.28 -53.21
#